data_AF-A0A397U1E1-F1
#
_entry.id   AF-A0A397U1E1-F1
#
_cell.length_a   1.000
_cell.length_b   1.000
_cell.length_c   1.000
_cell.angle_alpha   90.00
_cell.angle_beta   90.00
_cell.angle_gamma   90.00
#
_symmetry.space_group_name_H-M   'P 1'
#
loop_
_entity.id
_entity.type
_entity.pdbx_description
1 polymer ?
#
loop_
_entity_poly.entity_id
_entity_poly.type
_entity_poly.pdbx_seq_one_letter_code
_entity_poly.pdbx_strand_id
1 'polypeptide(L)'
;MKNYWGAACQNGRNSIWKVFGVEKLPLLKSNAGASEIVRWKQSVEVADCFRSLFVQNESGAYWIDLIARNAFSIAAVPTLTHDYCAFTLAVCDIILNPRSRSGQCTQKHMKRRAEKFLNDYNSGGPSFGSAKAIMDEELEANEHRSRVNSPQTDYAPEPLS
;
A
#
# COMPACT_ATOMS: atom_id res chain seq x y z
N MET A 1 -15.20 -13.79 2.77
CA MET A 1 -14.34 -12.86 2.00
C MET A 1 -12.95 -13.38 1.60
N LYS A 2 -12.49 -14.59 1.96
CA LYS A 2 -11.09 -15.02 1.67
C LYS A 2 -10.76 -15.21 0.17
N ASN A 3 -11.71 -15.66 -0.66
CA ASN A 3 -11.47 -15.98 -2.07
C ASN A 3 -11.54 -14.75 -3.00
N TYR A 4 -12.09 -13.64 -2.49
CA TYR A 4 -12.29 -12.40 -3.25
C TYR A 4 -11.02 -11.53 -3.27
N TRP A 5 -10.14 -11.70 -2.28
CA TRP A 5 -9.00 -10.81 -2.07
C TRP A 5 -7.94 -10.95 -3.15
N GLY A 6 -7.67 -12.17 -3.64
CA GLY A 6 -6.71 -12.39 -4.73
C GLY A 6 -7.14 -11.69 -6.02
N ALA A 7 -8.38 -11.94 -6.47
CA ALA A 7 -8.94 -11.31 -7.66
C ALA A 7 -9.07 -9.78 -7.50
N ALA A 8 -9.55 -9.31 -6.34
CA ALA A 8 -9.69 -7.87 -6.07
C ALA A 8 -8.33 -7.16 -6.01
N CYS A 9 -7.28 -7.78 -5.45
CA CYS A 9 -5.93 -7.21 -5.48
C CYS A 9 -5.39 -7.13 -6.91
N GLN A 10 -5.61 -8.15 -7.74
CA GLN A 10 -5.19 -8.13 -9.14
C GLN A 10 -5.96 -7.08 -9.95
N ASN A 11 -7.26 -6.95 -9.73
CA ASN A 11 -8.09 -5.93 -10.38
C ASN A 11 -7.69 -4.52 -9.94
N GLY A 12 -7.45 -4.31 -8.64
CA GLY A 12 -6.92 -3.07 -8.09
C GLY A 12 -5.58 -2.72 -8.75
N ARG A 13 -4.65 -3.69 -8.79
CA ARG A 13 -3.36 -3.54 -9.47
C ARG A 13 -3.52 -3.12 -10.92
N ASN A 14 -4.34 -3.83 -11.72
CA ASN A 14 -4.54 -3.50 -13.13
C ASN A 14 -5.17 -2.11 -13.32
N SER A 15 -6.05 -1.70 -12.40
CA SER A 15 -6.74 -0.42 -12.46
C SER A 15 -5.81 0.76 -12.21
N ILE A 16 -4.76 0.58 -11.40
CA ILE A 16 -3.71 1.59 -11.20
C ILE A 16 -3.12 2.01 -12.55
N TRP A 17 -2.68 1.03 -13.37
CA TRP A 17 -2.10 1.32 -14.68
C TRP A 17 -3.13 1.83 -15.70
N LYS A 18 -4.41 1.43 -15.59
CA LYS A 18 -5.47 2.01 -16.43
C LYS A 18 -5.69 3.50 -16.16
N VAL A 19 -5.61 3.92 -14.90
CA VAL A 19 -5.88 5.32 -14.51
C VAL A 19 -4.66 6.21 -14.74
N PHE A 20 -3.46 5.76 -14.35
CA PHE A 20 -2.26 6.59 -14.53
C PHE A 20 -1.66 6.49 -15.94
N GLY A 21 -1.87 5.37 -16.64
CA GLY A 21 -1.25 5.11 -17.93
C GLY A 21 0.25 4.84 -17.82
N VAL A 22 0.83 4.32 -18.91
CA VAL A 22 2.27 4.01 -18.99
C VAL A 22 3.15 5.26 -19.09
N GLU A 23 2.56 6.41 -19.45
CA GLU A 23 3.26 7.70 -19.51
C GLU A 23 3.59 8.26 -18.13
N LYS A 24 2.72 8.02 -17.13
CA LYS A 24 2.91 8.51 -15.75
C LYS A 24 3.41 7.45 -14.80
N LEU A 25 3.11 6.17 -15.07
CA LEU A 25 3.51 5.06 -14.21
C LEU A 25 4.36 4.04 -14.98
N PRO A 26 5.68 3.98 -14.74
CA PRO A 26 6.54 3.03 -15.43
C PRO A 26 6.08 1.59 -15.20
N LEU A 27 6.22 0.74 -16.22
CA LEU A 27 5.87 -0.68 -16.14
C LEU A 27 6.78 -1.41 -15.13
N LEU A 28 6.18 -2.25 -14.30
CA LEU A 28 6.89 -3.16 -13.41
C LEU A 28 6.73 -4.59 -13.94
N LYS A 29 7.84 -5.25 -14.23
CA LYS A 29 7.84 -6.63 -14.74
C LYS A 29 7.19 -7.59 -13.74
N SER A 30 6.46 -8.58 -14.24
CA SER A 30 5.78 -9.58 -13.39
C SER A 30 6.74 -10.46 -12.59
N ASN A 31 7.98 -10.62 -13.08
CA ASN A 31 9.05 -11.38 -12.44
C ASN A 31 10.13 -10.48 -11.79
N ALA A 32 9.83 -9.19 -11.55
CA ALA A 32 10.77 -8.28 -10.91
C ALA A 32 11.20 -8.79 -9.52
N GLY A 33 12.51 -8.82 -9.29
CA GLY A 33 13.07 -9.15 -7.98
C GLY A 33 12.83 -8.05 -6.95
N ALA A 34 13.06 -8.36 -5.66
CA ALA A 34 12.82 -7.41 -4.57
C ALA A 34 13.60 -6.09 -4.73
N SER A 35 14.87 -6.14 -5.17
CA SER A 35 15.68 -4.94 -5.42
C SER A 35 15.18 -4.10 -6.59
N GLU A 36 14.67 -4.75 -7.65
CA GLU A 36 14.06 -4.07 -8.79
C GLU A 36 12.77 -3.36 -8.38
N ILE A 37 11.92 -4.02 -7.58
CA ILE A 37 10.70 -3.43 -7.02
C ILE A 37 11.02 -2.21 -6.17
N VAL A 38 12.01 -2.30 -5.26
CA VAL A 38 12.41 -1.17 -4.41
C VAL A 38 12.90 0.00 -5.27
N ARG A 39 13.79 -0.24 -6.24
CA ARG A 39 14.29 0.80 -7.13
C ARG A 39 13.16 1.44 -7.96
N TRP A 40 12.24 0.63 -8.47
CA TRP A 40 11.08 1.11 -9.21
C TRP A 40 10.20 2.03 -8.34
N LYS A 41 9.91 1.65 -7.10
CA LYS A 41 9.13 2.47 -6.15
C LYS A 41 9.81 3.77 -5.74
N GLN A 42 11.14 3.83 -5.81
CA GLN A 42 11.92 5.03 -5.51
C GLN A 42 11.98 6.02 -6.67
N SER A 43 11.46 5.66 -7.85
CA SER A 43 11.34 6.59 -8.96
C SER A 43 10.39 7.75 -8.61
N VAL A 44 10.67 8.93 -9.20
CA VAL A 44 9.88 10.14 -8.96
C VAL A 44 8.46 9.93 -9.47
N GLU A 45 8.32 9.25 -10.60
CA GLU A 45 7.08 8.91 -11.27
C GLU A 45 6.14 8.08 -10.38
N VAL A 46 6.68 7.05 -9.71
CA VAL A 46 5.89 6.22 -8.78
C VAL A 46 5.52 7.00 -7.53
N ALA A 47 6.44 7.80 -6.99
CA ALA A 47 6.15 8.66 -5.84
C ALA A 47 5.06 9.72 -6.15
N ASP A 48 5.07 10.28 -7.35
CA ASP A 48 4.05 11.22 -7.84
C ASP A 48 2.68 10.55 -8.00
N CYS A 49 2.65 9.36 -8.58
CA CYS A 49 1.43 8.55 -8.67
C CYS A 49 0.87 8.24 -7.27
N PHE A 50 1.74 7.86 -6.32
CA PHE A 50 1.34 7.60 -4.94
C PHE A 50 0.76 8.85 -4.26
N ARG A 51 1.42 10.01 -4.39
CA ARG A 51 0.92 11.27 -3.84
C ARG A 51 -0.43 11.67 -4.42
N SER A 52 -0.62 11.44 -5.72
CA SER A 52 -1.86 11.79 -6.43
C SER A 52 -3.08 11.04 -5.89
N LEU A 53 -2.91 9.85 -5.27
CA LEU A 53 -4.02 9.09 -4.69
C LEU A 53 -4.84 9.89 -3.66
N PHE A 54 -4.20 10.85 -2.98
CA PHE A 54 -4.79 11.64 -1.90
C PHE A 54 -5.26 13.03 -2.36
N VAL A 55 -5.22 13.30 -3.65
CA VAL A 55 -5.58 14.59 -4.24
C VAL A 55 -6.88 14.44 -5.03
N GLN A 56 -7.72 15.48 -4.99
CA GLN A 56 -8.92 15.56 -5.83
C GLN A 56 -8.54 16.05 -7.23
N ASN A 57 -9.19 15.49 -8.24
CA ASN A 57 -9.11 16.00 -9.61
C ASN A 57 -10.02 17.24 -9.79
N GLU A 58 -10.08 17.76 -11.01
CA GLU A 58 -10.90 18.94 -11.35
C GLU A 58 -12.41 18.73 -11.09
N SER A 59 -12.88 17.49 -11.07
CA SER A 59 -14.27 17.16 -10.75
C SER A 59 -14.55 17.01 -9.24
N GLY A 60 -13.54 17.24 -8.38
CA GLY A 60 -13.64 17.07 -6.92
C GLY A 60 -13.59 15.61 -6.45
N ALA A 61 -13.39 14.64 -7.35
CA ALA A 61 -13.24 13.23 -7.02
C ALA A 61 -11.77 12.88 -6.72
N TYR A 62 -11.50 12.04 -5.73
CA TYR A 62 -10.13 11.59 -5.48
C TYR A 62 -9.66 10.64 -6.59
N TRP A 63 -8.37 10.69 -6.93
CA TRP A 63 -7.78 9.77 -7.92
C TRP A 63 -7.95 8.30 -7.52
N ILE A 64 -7.90 8.01 -6.23
CA ILE A 64 -8.12 6.66 -5.73
C ILE A 64 -9.57 6.16 -5.96
N ASP A 65 -10.57 7.05 -5.96
CA ASP A 65 -11.95 6.67 -6.25
C ASP A 65 -12.09 6.23 -7.70
N LEU A 66 -11.39 6.88 -8.64
CA LEU A 66 -11.34 6.48 -10.05
C LEU A 66 -10.73 5.08 -10.22
N ILE A 67 -9.66 4.79 -9.48
CA ILE A 67 -9.03 3.46 -9.48
C ILE A 67 -10.00 2.42 -8.91
N ALA A 68 -10.70 2.74 -7.82
CA ALA A 68 -11.66 1.84 -7.21
C ALA A 68 -12.85 1.54 -8.15
N ARG A 69 -13.40 2.55 -8.85
CA ARG A 69 -14.44 2.34 -9.88
C ARG A 69 -13.96 1.45 -11.03
N ASN A 70 -12.68 1.55 -11.40
CA ASN A 70 -12.12 0.68 -12.44
C ASN A 70 -11.88 -0.75 -11.95
N ALA A 71 -11.57 -0.91 -10.66
CA ALA A 71 -11.27 -2.22 -10.06
C ALA A 71 -12.53 -3.05 -9.80
N PHE A 72 -13.66 -2.38 -9.54
CA PHE A 72 -14.94 -3.02 -9.26
C PHE A 72 -15.94 -2.75 -10.38
N SER A 73 -16.47 -3.81 -10.99
CA SER A 73 -17.50 -3.68 -12.03
C SER A 73 -18.76 -3.02 -11.46
N ILE A 74 -19.30 -2.02 -12.17
CA ILE A 74 -20.57 -1.35 -11.81
C ILE A 74 -21.72 -2.35 -11.70
N ALA A 75 -21.71 -3.42 -12.50
CA ALA A 75 -22.72 -4.48 -12.42
C ALA A 75 -22.64 -5.30 -11.12
N ALA A 76 -21.44 -5.42 -10.54
CA ALA A 76 -21.22 -6.12 -9.27
C ALA A 76 -21.30 -5.19 -8.06
N VAL A 77 -21.01 -3.91 -8.26
CA VAL A 77 -20.94 -2.87 -7.23
C VAL A 77 -21.58 -1.60 -7.79
N PRO A 78 -22.92 -1.49 -7.73
CA PRO A 78 -23.64 -0.35 -8.32
C PRO A 78 -23.34 0.98 -7.61
N THR A 79 -22.94 0.91 -6.34
CA THR A 79 -22.53 2.07 -5.53
C THR A 79 -21.13 1.83 -4.99
N LEU A 80 -20.20 2.73 -5.29
CA LEU A 80 -18.87 2.70 -4.72
C LEU A 80 -18.92 3.16 -3.25
N THR A 81 -18.77 2.23 -2.32
CA THR A 81 -18.75 2.52 -0.88
C THR A 81 -17.34 2.84 -0.39
N HIS A 82 -17.26 3.44 0.81
CA HIS A 82 -15.99 3.71 1.49
C HIS A 82 -15.14 2.44 1.69
N ASP A 83 -15.74 1.27 1.91
CA ASP A 83 -15.02 -0.01 2.02
C ASP A 83 -14.23 -0.35 0.75
N TYR A 84 -14.84 -0.16 -0.42
CA TYR A 84 -14.18 -0.41 -1.70
C TYR A 84 -13.05 0.59 -1.97
N CYS A 85 -13.26 1.86 -1.63
CA CYS A 85 -12.22 2.88 -1.74
C CYS A 85 -11.05 2.61 -0.77
N ALA A 86 -11.33 2.29 0.49
CA ALA A 86 -10.34 1.97 1.51
C ALA A 86 -9.54 0.70 1.16
N PHE A 87 -10.21 -0.34 0.66
CA PHE A 87 -9.56 -1.55 0.18
C PHE A 87 -8.63 -1.24 -1.00
N THR A 88 -9.12 -0.49 -1.99
CA THR A 88 -8.29 -0.10 -3.14
C THR A 88 -7.09 0.74 -2.71
N LEU A 89 -7.28 1.64 -1.74
CA LEU A 89 -6.19 2.45 -1.20
C LEU A 89 -5.15 1.60 -0.49
N ALA A 90 -5.57 0.56 0.24
CA ALA A 90 -4.63 -0.40 0.84
C ALA A 90 -3.80 -1.14 -0.21
N VAL A 91 -4.41 -1.54 -1.34
CA VAL A 91 -3.68 -2.13 -2.47
C VAL A 91 -2.69 -1.13 -3.07
N CYS A 92 -3.14 0.11 -3.34
CA CYS A 92 -2.31 1.15 -3.93
C CYS A 92 -1.16 1.57 -3.00
N ASP A 93 -1.39 1.65 -1.70
CA ASP A 93 -0.35 1.92 -0.71
C ASP A 93 0.71 0.81 -0.70
N ILE A 94 0.31 -0.46 -0.72
CA ILE A 94 1.28 -1.56 -0.80
C ILE A 94 2.07 -1.49 -2.10
N ILE A 95 1.45 -1.19 -3.24
CA ILE A 95 2.10 -1.23 -4.55
C ILE A 95 2.96 0.02 -4.82
N LEU A 96 2.44 1.21 -4.55
CA LEU A 96 3.03 2.48 -4.99
C LEU A 96 3.81 3.20 -3.90
N ASN A 97 3.55 2.95 -2.62
CA ASN A 97 4.22 3.70 -1.54
C ASN A 97 5.74 3.43 -1.57
N PRO A 98 6.59 4.47 -1.77
CA PRO A 98 8.04 4.32 -1.83
C PRO A 98 8.67 3.73 -0.56
N ARG A 99 7.99 3.88 0.58
CA ARG A 99 8.44 3.36 1.88
C ARG A 99 8.01 1.90 2.08
N SER A 100 7.03 1.41 1.33
CA SER A 100 6.59 0.01 1.40
C SER A 100 7.61 -0.89 0.69
N ARG A 101 8.31 -1.72 1.46
CA ARG A 101 9.30 -2.67 0.93
C ARG A 101 8.68 -3.91 0.28
N SER A 102 7.39 -4.16 0.51
CA SER A 102 6.67 -5.29 -0.06
C SER A 102 5.90 -4.87 -1.31
N GLY A 103 5.95 -5.68 -2.36
CA GLY A 103 5.01 -5.61 -3.48
C GLY A 103 3.80 -6.54 -3.32
N GLN A 104 3.77 -7.35 -2.26
CA GLN A 104 2.77 -8.39 -2.05
C GLN A 104 1.67 -7.93 -1.09
N CYS A 105 0.42 -8.00 -1.56
CA CYS A 105 -0.78 -7.74 -0.78
C CYS A 105 -1.15 -8.93 0.12
N THR A 106 -0.38 -9.17 1.19
CA THR A 106 -0.72 -10.22 2.15
C THR A 106 -1.91 -9.81 3.02
N GLN A 107 -2.68 -10.78 3.53
CA GLN A 107 -3.85 -10.50 4.36
C GLN A 107 -3.53 -9.61 5.56
N LYS A 108 -2.37 -9.85 6.20
CA LYS A 108 -1.91 -9.07 7.37
C LYS A 108 -1.68 -7.60 7.03
N HIS A 109 -0.95 -7.31 5.96
CA HIS A 109 -0.65 -5.93 5.54
C HIS A 109 -1.89 -5.20 5.01
N MET A 110 -2.77 -5.92 4.32
CA MET A 110 -4.01 -5.39 3.78
C MET A 110 -5.02 -5.02 4.85
N LYS A 111 -5.28 -5.91 5.83
CA LYS A 111 -6.30 -5.68 6.87
C LYS A 111 -6.05 -4.38 7.65
N ARG A 112 -4.82 -4.22 8.17
CA ARG A 112 -4.44 -3.03 8.94
C ARG A 112 -4.61 -1.73 8.13
N ARG A 113 -4.17 -1.74 6.87
CA ARG A 113 -4.28 -0.59 5.97
C ARG A 113 -5.74 -0.25 5.66
N ALA A 114 -6.53 -1.25 5.28
CA ALA A 114 -7.93 -1.06 4.93
C ALA A 114 -8.75 -0.51 6.09
N GLU A 115 -8.53 -1.00 7.32
CA GLU A 115 -9.21 -0.49 8.52
C GLU A 115 -8.88 0.99 8.77
N LYS A 116 -7.60 1.38 8.68
CA LYS A 116 -7.20 2.77 8.88
C LYS A 116 -7.77 3.70 7.81
N PHE A 117 -7.67 3.29 6.55
CA PHE A 117 -8.19 4.09 5.44
C PHE A 117 -9.71 4.18 5.44
N LEU A 118 -10.42 3.14 5.89
CA LEU A 118 -11.87 3.20 6.04
C LEU A 118 -12.29 4.27 7.05
N ASN A 119 -11.56 4.41 8.16
CA ASN A 119 -11.80 5.48 9.12
C ASN A 119 -11.56 6.87 8.51
N ASP A 120 -10.52 7.02 7.68
CA ASP A 120 -10.26 8.28 6.97
C ASP A 120 -11.44 8.63 6.05
N TYR A 121 -11.93 7.68 5.24
CA TYR A 121 -13.08 7.88 4.37
C TYR A 121 -14.34 8.27 5.14
N ASN A 122 -14.61 7.61 6.27
CA ASN A 122 -15.72 7.96 7.14
C ASN A 122 -15.57 9.34 7.78
N SER A 123 -14.36 9.90 7.79
CA SER A 123 -14.02 11.21 8.37
C SER A 123 -13.83 12.32 7.32
N GLY A 124 -14.04 12.03 6.03
CA GLY A 124 -13.99 13.04 4.97
C GLY A 124 -13.11 12.73 3.75
N GLY A 125 -12.45 11.55 3.71
CA GLY A 125 -11.70 11.09 2.54
C GLY A 125 -10.31 10.54 2.90
N PRO A 126 -9.52 10.10 1.90
CA PRO A 126 -8.24 9.46 2.13
C PRO A 126 -7.20 10.42 2.72
N SER A 127 -6.40 9.95 3.68
CA SER A 127 -5.37 10.77 4.35
C SER A 127 -3.95 10.28 4.03
N PHE A 128 -3.13 11.17 3.47
CA PHE A 128 -1.69 10.91 3.28
C PHE A 128 -0.97 10.73 4.63
N GLY A 129 -1.41 11.45 5.67
CA GLY A 129 -0.89 11.31 7.03
C GLY A 129 -1.10 9.91 7.59
N SER A 130 -2.26 9.29 7.33
CA SER A 130 -2.55 7.92 7.74
C SER A 130 -1.62 6.91 7.06
N ALA A 131 -1.35 7.09 5.76
CA ALA A 131 -0.39 6.27 5.02
C ALA A 131 1.04 6.41 5.56
N LYS A 132 1.47 7.64 5.90
CA LYS A 132 2.77 7.87 6.55
C LYS A 132 2.86 7.14 7.90
N ALA A 133 1.85 7.30 8.74
CA ALA A 133 1.83 6.69 10.07
C ALA A 133 1.79 5.14 10.01
N ILE A 134 1.11 4.54 9.02
CA ILE A 134 1.19 3.08 8.81
C ILE A 134 2.64 2.64 8.61
N MET A 135 3.40 3.38 7.80
CA MET A 135 4.80 3.04 7.51
C MET A 135 5.71 3.24 8.71
N ASP A 136 5.48 4.30 9.50
CA ASP A 136 6.21 4.54 10.74
C ASP A 136 5.95 3.40 11.73
N GLU A 137 4.69 3.03 11.95
CA GLU A 137 4.33 1.93 12.84
C GLU A 137 4.84 0.55 12.37
N GLU A 138 4.94 0.31 11.05
CA GLU A 138 5.55 -0.92 10.50
C GLU A 138 7.06 -0.96 10.66
N LEU A 139 7.73 0.19 10.59
CA LEU A 139 9.16 0.31 10.83
C LEU A 139 9.48 0.01 12.29
N GLU A 140 8.80 0.69 13.23
CA GLU A 140 8.95 0.49 14.67
C GLU A 140 8.72 -0.96 15.09
N ALA A 141 7.67 -1.60 14.56
CA ALA A 141 7.36 -3.00 14.86
C ALA A 141 8.46 -3.96 14.38
N ASN A 142 9.11 -3.65 13.25
CA ASN A 142 10.22 -4.46 12.73
C ASN A 142 11.49 -4.24 13.55
N GLU A 143 11.80 -3.00 13.94
CA GLU A 143 12.95 -2.70 14.80
C GLU A 143 12.82 -3.36 16.17
N HIS A 144 11.64 -3.28 16.79
CA HIS A 144 11.36 -3.95 18.05
C HIS A 144 11.56 -5.46 17.95
N ARG A 145 11.05 -6.09 16.88
CA ARG A 145 11.25 -7.52 16.62
C ARG A 145 12.73 -7.87 16.44
N SER A 146 13.50 -7.07 15.70
CA SER A 146 14.93 -7.31 15.51
C SER A 146 15.72 -7.22 16.80
N ARG A 147 15.38 -6.28 17.69
CA ARG A 147 16.01 -6.16 19.02
C ARG A 147 15.73 -7.37 19.90
N VAL A 148 14.47 -7.83 19.95
CA VAL A 148 14.07 -9.00 20.76
C VAL A 148 14.67 -10.31 20.25
N ASN A 149 14.89 -10.43 18.94
CA ASN A 149 15.43 -11.65 18.32
C ASN A 149 16.95 -11.63 18.14
N SER A 150 17.64 -10.57 18.58
CA SER A 150 19.11 -10.53 18.55
C SER A 150 19.66 -11.44 19.65
N PRO A 151 20.59 -12.38 19.35
CA PRO A 151 21.22 -13.18 20.38
C PRO A 151 21.89 -12.26 21.41
N GLN A 152 21.49 -12.35 22.68
CA GLN A 152 22.29 -11.78 23.76
C GLN A 152 23.62 -12.54 23.77
N THR A 153 24.69 -11.90 23.29
CA THR A 153 26.05 -12.36 23.58
C THR A 153 26.29 -12.09 25.05
N ASP A 154 26.01 -13.08 25.88
CA ASP A 154 26.35 -13.10 27.29
C ASP A 154 27.88 -13.22 27.38
N TYR A 155 28.57 -12.08 27.33
CA TYR A 155 29.99 -12.01 27.64
C TYR A 155 30.14 -12.21 29.15
N ALA A 156 30.28 -13.46 29.57
CA ALA A 156 30.84 -13.78 30.87
C ALA A 156 32.30 -13.27 30.88
N PRO A 157 32.68 -12.37 31.80
CA PRO A 157 34.09 -11.98 31.93
C PRO A 157 34.91 -13.20 32.38
N GLU A 158 35.97 -13.53 31.64
CA GLU A 158 36.89 -14.59 32.05
C GLU A 158 37.48 -14.27 33.43
N PRO A 159 37.54 -15.27 34.35
CA PRO A 159 38.21 -15.08 35.62
C PRO A 159 39.71 -14.92 35.37
N LEU A 160 40.24 -13.76 35.76
CA LEU A 160 41.67 -13.48 35.80
C LEU A 160 42.35 -14.54 36.69
N SER A 161 43.27 -15.29 36.10
CA SER A 161 44.15 -16.25 36.79
C SER A 161 45.26 -15.55 37.57
#